data_AF-A0AAE6MLS0-F1
#
_entry.id   AF-A0AAE6MLS0-F1
#
_cell.length_a   1.000
_cell.length_b   1.000
_cell.length_c   1.000
_cell.angle_alpha   90.00
_cell.angle_beta   90.00
_cell.angle_gamma   90.00
#
_symmetry.space_group_name_H-M   'P 1'
#
loop_
_entity.id
_entity.type
_entity.pdbx_description
1 polymer ?
#
loop_
_entity_poly.entity_id
_entity_poly.type
_entity_poly.pdbx_seq_one_letter_code
_entity_poly.pdbx_strand_id
1 'polypeptide(L)' 'MAKHTLKSGQLLKYIGKKWKNLHIGHPLKFMGYDENSFADIWVEYQGKLMLLALKDVETLSVA' A
#
# COMPACT_ATOMS: atom_id res chain seq x y z
N MET A 1 16.93 -4.88 -7.11
CA MET A 1 15.47 -4.69 -7.12
C MET A 1 15.21 -3.21 -7.29
N ALA A 2 14.56 -2.81 -8.38
CA ALA A 2 14.32 -1.40 -8.69
C ALA A 2 13.51 -0.77 -7.55
N LYS A 3 14.17 0.12 -6.79
CA LYS A 3 13.60 0.91 -5.70
C LYS A 3 12.63 1.92 -6.32
N HIS A 4 11.42 1.49 -6.66
CA HIS A 4 10.34 2.44 -6.93
C HIS A 4 9.96 3.06 -5.59
N THR A 5 10.58 4.19 -5.27
CA THR A 5 10.21 5.01 -4.11
C THR A 5 8.77 5.45 -4.31
N LEU A 6 7.86 4.94 -3.48
CA LEU A 6 6.47 5.35 -3.50
C LEU A 6 6.36 6.80 -3.06
N LYS A 7 5.52 7.58 -3.75
CA LYS A 7 5.26 8.98 -3.39
C LYS A 7 4.00 9.07 -2.55
N SER A 8 4.01 9.91 -1.50
CA SER A 8 2.82 10.14 -0.70
C SER A 8 1.63 10.54 -1.58
N GLY A 9 0.48 9.92 -1.34
CA GLY A 9 -0.72 10.05 -2.15
C GLY A 9 -0.84 9.09 -3.35
N GLN A 10 0.20 8.31 -3.65
CA GLN A 10 0.17 7.35 -4.74
C GLN A 10 -0.83 6.22 -4.47
N LEU A 11 -1.62 5.86 -5.49
CA LEU A 11 -2.59 4.79 -5.39
C LEU A 11 -1.93 3.42 -5.54
N LEU A 12 -2.33 2.50 -4.67
CA LEU A 12 -1.84 1.14 -4.59
C LEU A 12 -3.00 0.15 -4.65
N LYS A 13 -2.70 -1.07 -5.07
CA LYS A 13 -3.61 -2.21 -5.06
C LYS A 13 -3.09 -3.25 -4.07
N TYR A 14 -3.96 -3.72 -3.19
CA TYR A 14 -3.63 -4.86 -2.34
C TYR A 14 -3.60 -6.16 -3.15
N ILE A 15 -2.47 -6.87 -3.09
CA ILE A 15 -2.24 -8.16 -3.76
C ILE A 15 -1.90 -9.29 -2.79
N GLY A 16 -1.83 -9.00 -1.48
CA GLY A 16 -1.57 -9.99 -0.45
C GLY A 16 -2.68 -11.04 -0.31
N LYS A 17 -2.44 -12.04 0.55
CA LYS A 17 -3.47 -13.04 0.90
C LYS A 17 -4.70 -12.33 1.46
N LYS A 18 -5.90 -12.84 1.14
CA LYS A 18 -7.19 -12.32 1.65
C LYS A 18 -7.10 -12.04 3.15
N TRP A 19 -7.03 -10.75 3.50
CA TRP A 19 -7.10 -10.29 4.87
C TRP A 19 -8.53 -9.83 5.14
N LYS A 20 -9.09 -10.23 6.29
CA LYS A 20 -10.46 -9.88 6.68
C LYS A 20 -10.60 -8.35 6.57
N ASN A 21 -11.46 -7.89 5.65
CA ASN A 21 -11.85 -6.50 5.39
C ASN A 21 -11.06 -5.70 4.34
N LEU A 22 -10.07 -6.29 3.63
CA LEU A 22 -9.48 -5.66 2.45
C LEU A 22 -10.15 -6.19 1.18
N HIS A 23 -10.96 -5.35 0.55
CA HIS A 23 -11.56 -5.70 -0.74
C HIS A 23 -10.51 -5.59 -1.84
N ILE A 24 -10.15 -6.75 -2.40
CA ILE A 24 -9.32 -6.84 -3.62
C ILE A 24 -10.03 -6.04 -4.72
N GLY A 25 -9.46 -4.88 -5.08
CA GLY A 25 -10.00 -3.98 -6.10
C GLY A 25 -10.28 -2.55 -5.65
N HIS A 26 -10.36 -2.27 -4.34
CA HIS A 26 -10.39 -0.89 -3.88
C HIS A 26 -8.98 -0.31 -3.80
N PRO A 27 -8.76 0.93 -4.29
CA PRO A 27 -7.46 1.57 -4.22
C PRO A 27 -7.11 1.93 -2.76
N LEU A 28 -5.86 1.69 -2.41
CA LEU A 28 -5.21 2.15 -1.20
C LEU A 28 -4.42 3.42 -1.53
N LYS A 29 -4.26 4.35 -0.60
CA LYS A 29 -3.42 5.53 -0.80
C LYS A 29 -2.17 5.42 0.06
N PHE A 30 -0.99 5.47 -0.55
CA PHE A 30 0.28 5.44 0.18
C PHE A 30 0.45 6.71 1.02
N MET A 31 0.79 6.53 2.30
CA MET A 31 1.00 7.63 3.25
C MET A 31 2.49 7.79 3.58
N GLY A 32 3.21 6.68 3.76
CA GLY A 32 4.63 6.69 4.09
C GLY A 32 5.19 5.30 4.35
N TYR A 33 6.50 5.20 4.50
CA TYR A 33 7.16 3.99 4.98
C TYR A 33 7.10 3.93 6.51
N ASP A 34 7.09 2.72 7.07
CA ASP A 34 7.38 2.56 8.50
C ASP A 34 8.84 2.93 8.79
N GLU A 35 9.07 3.65 9.87
CA GLU A 35 10.38 4.19 10.24
C GLU A 35 11.39 3.08 10.60
N ASN A 36 10.93 1.88 10.96
CA ASN A 36 11.79 0.84 11.52
C ASN A 36 12.33 -0.13 10.47
N SER A 37 11.57 -0.41 9.40
CA SER A 37 11.89 -1.55 8.53
C SER A 37 11.95 -1.25 7.04
N PHE A 38 11.37 -0.15 6.54
CA PHE A 38 11.08 0.08 5.11
C PHE A 38 10.38 -1.09 4.38
N ALA A 39 10.06 -2.18 5.10
CA ALA A 39 9.38 -3.37 4.61
C ALA A 39 7.87 -3.23 4.76
N ASP A 40 7.44 -2.32 5.64
CA ASP A 40 6.07 -1.99 5.88
C ASP A 40 5.79 -0.53 5.48
N ILE A 41 4.54 -0.29 5.10
CA ILE A 41 4.04 1.00 4.63
C ILE A 41 2.72 1.33 5.31
N TRP A 42 2.55 2.61 5.60
CA TRP A 42 1.28 3.18 6.00
C TRP A 42 0.46 3.52 4.77
N VAL A 43 -0.80 3.07 4.77
CA VAL A 43 -1.78 3.36 3.72
C VAL A 43 -3.08 3.86 4.32
N GLU A 44 -3.77 4.72 3.58
CA GLU A 44 -5.16 5.08 3.86
C GLU A 44 -6.09 4.17 3.04
N TYR A 45 -7.06 3.56 3.72
CA TYR A 45 -8.10 2.72 3.14
C TYR A 45 -9.46 3.11 3.73
N GLN A 46 -10.38 3.61 2.89
CA GLN A 46 -11.73 4.02 3.32
C GLN A 46 -11.72 4.98 4.54
N GLY A 47 -10.79 5.94 4.57
CA GLY A 47 -10.62 6.88 5.66
C GLY A 47 -9.95 6.31 6.92
N LYS A 48 -9.47 5.07 6.90
CA LYS A 48 -8.71 4.45 7.98
C LYS A 48 -7.24 4.31 7.62
N LEU A 49 -6.36 4.60 8.57
CA LEU A 49 -4.93 4.36 8.45
C LEU A 49 -4.63 2.88 8.77
N MET A 50 -3.87 2.22 7.91
CA MET A 50 -3.50 0.81 8.03
C MET A 50 -2.02 0.61 7.74
N LEU A 51 -1.40 -0.33 8.45
CA LEU A 51 -0.03 -0.78 8.19
C LEU A 51 -0.08 -2.06 7.35
N LEU A 52 0.63 -2.07 6.22
CA LEU A 52 0.74 -3.22 5.31
C LEU A 52 2.18 -3.50 4.93
N ALA A 53 2.49 -4.75 4.61
CA ALA A 53 3.80 -5.07 4.05
C ALA A 53 3.88 -4.56 2.60
N LEU A 54 5.01 -3.93 2.25
CA LEU A 54 5.29 -3.40 0.92
C LEU A 54 5.16 -4.48 -0.17
N LYS A 55 5.50 -5.73 0.15
CA LYS A 55 5.38 -6.88 -0.76
C LYS A 55 3.93 -7.28 -1.09
N ASP A 56 2.97 -6.84 -0.28
CA ASP A 56 1.55 -7.18 -0.43
C ASP A 56 0.78 -6.09 -1.19
N VAL A 57 1.48 -5.14 -1.80
CA VAL A 57 0.90 -4.07 -2.61
C VAL A 57 1.59 -3.92 -3.95
N GLU A 58 0.84 -3.43 -4.94
CA GLU A 58 1.35 -3.01 -6.25
C GLU A 58 0.92 -1.58 -6.57
N THR A 59 1.71 -0.86 -7.36
CA THR A 59 1.34 0.47 -7.82
C THR A 59 0.23 0.41 -8.85
N LEU A 60 -0.83 1.20 -8.66
CA LEU A 60 -1.83 1.42 -9.70
C LEU A 60 -1.27 2.48 -10.67
N SER A 61 -0.61 2.03 -11.74
CA SER A 61 -0.33 2.92 -12.87
C SER A 61 -1.64 3.23 -13.56
N VAL A 62 -2.08 4.49 -13.48
CA VAL A 62 -3.13 4.99 -14.37
C VAL A 62 -2.45 5.18 -15.74
N ALA A 63 -2.81 4.32 -16.68
CA ALA A 63 -2.40 4.44 -18.08
C ALA A 63 -3.10 5.64 -18.74
#